data_AF-A0A011QB28-F1
#
_entry.id   AF-A0A011QB28-F1
#
_cell.length_a   1.000
_cell.length_b   1.000
_cell.length_c   1.000
_cell.angle_alpha   90.00
_cell.angle_beta   90.00
_cell.angle_gamma   90.00
#
_symmetry.space_group_name_H-M   'P 1'
#
loop_
_entity.id
_entity.type
_entity.pdbx_description
1 polymer ?
#
loop_
_entity_poly.entity_id
_entity_poly.type
_entity_poly.pdbx_seq_one_letter_code
_entity_poly.pdbx_strand_id
1 'polypeptide(L)'
;MVLRWRALARYRTGGLPAARWQIFSLAWFAAETLPPVLGELAAAQLDLDWRRFRAEAETPDAAWFPAWCLLAHPELASALAGEISPAVEQAAQDIPGMLAYVVLTGILAVEQRGYSRALVEQRARLRAIDTGFFAAYMQSRMVRHR
;
A
#
# COMPACT_ATOMS: atom_id res chain seq x y z
N MET A 1 11.68 -3.59 -16.93
CA MET A 1 12.55 -2.44 -17.28
C MET A 1 11.81 -1.09 -17.33
N VAL A 2 10.62 -0.97 -17.95
CA VAL A 2 9.87 0.30 -18.06
C VAL A 2 9.41 0.87 -16.71
N LEU A 3 8.90 0.05 -15.80
CA LEU A 3 8.39 0.52 -14.49
C LEU A 3 9.48 1.19 -13.63
N ARG A 4 10.70 0.64 -13.64
CA ARG A 4 11.86 1.20 -12.94
C ARG A 4 12.18 2.60 -13.43
N TRP A 5 12.31 2.80 -14.74
CA TRP A 5 12.59 4.11 -15.32
C TRP A 5 11.50 5.12 -15.01
N ARG A 6 10.22 4.72 -15.05
CA ARG A 6 9.10 5.60 -14.68
C ARG A 6 9.16 6.04 -13.21
N ALA A 7 9.51 5.13 -12.29
CA ALA A 7 9.67 5.47 -10.88
C ALA A 7 10.82 6.47 -10.67
N LEU A 8 12.00 6.19 -11.24
CA LEU A 8 13.17 7.07 -11.14
C LEU A 8 12.92 8.44 -11.75
N ALA A 9 12.29 8.49 -12.94
CA ALA A 9 11.98 9.74 -13.61
C ALA A 9 11.01 10.60 -12.79
N ARG A 10 9.88 10.02 -12.34
CA ARG A 10 8.90 10.77 -11.54
C ARG A 10 9.48 11.22 -10.20
N TYR A 11 10.36 10.43 -9.60
CA TYR A 11 11.05 10.81 -8.37
C TYR A 11 11.96 12.02 -8.58
N ARG A 12 12.74 12.03 -9.66
CA ARG A 12 13.64 13.15 -9.97
C ARG A 12 12.88 14.44 -10.27
N THR A 13 11.68 14.36 -10.84
CA THR A 13 10.89 15.54 -11.20
C THR A 13 9.98 16.06 -10.09
N GLY A 14 9.53 15.19 -9.16
CA GLY A 14 8.51 15.56 -8.17
C GLY A 14 8.67 14.90 -6.80
N GLY A 15 9.82 14.29 -6.53
CA GLY A 15 10.12 13.64 -5.26
C GLY A 15 9.29 12.38 -4.98
N LEU A 16 9.36 11.92 -3.74
CA LEU A 16 8.68 10.70 -3.28
C LEU A 16 7.15 10.74 -3.48
N PRO A 17 6.43 11.84 -3.18
CA PRO A 17 4.98 11.88 -3.41
C PRO A 17 4.59 11.60 -4.87
N ALA A 18 5.30 12.20 -5.84
CA ALA A 18 4.98 12.05 -7.26
C ALA A 18 5.32 10.66 -7.84
N ALA A 19 6.29 9.96 -7.25
CA ALA A 19 6.75 8.64 -7.68
C ALA A 19 6.05 7.46 -6.96
N ARG A 20 5.28 7.74 -5.91
CA ARG A 20 4.79 6.73 -4.97
C ARG A 20 3.96 5.64 -5.66
N TRP A 21 3.09 6.03 -6.59
CA TRP A 21 2.31 5.07 -7.38
C TRP A 21 3.17 4.13 -8.22
N GLN A 22 4.25 4.64 -8.83
CA GLN A 22 5.16 3.83 -9.66
C GLN A 22 5.98 2.87 -8.80
N ILE A 23 6.36 3.30 -7.60
CA ILE A 23 7.05 2.45 -6.63
C ILE A 23 6.12 1.32 -6.17
N PHE A 24 4.87 1.61 -5.84
CA PHE A 24 3.89 0.57 -5.51
C PHE A 24 3.61 -0.38 -6.67
N SER A 25 3.57 0.15 -7.90
CA SER A 25 3.45 -0.68 -9.10
C SER A 25 4.63 -1.64 -9.28
N LEU A 26 5.84 -1.26 -8.88
CA LEU A 26 6.98 -2.19 -8.87
C LEU A 26 6.76 -3.32 -7.87
N ALA A 27 6.22 -3.03 -6.68
CA ALA A 27 5.94 -4.04 -5.67
C ALA A 27 4.95 -5.12 -6.16
N TRP A 28 3.93 -4.73 -6.94
CA TRP A 28 2.92 -5.66 -7.46
C TRP A 28 3.34 -6.42 -8.72
N PHE A 29 4.03 -5.76 -9.66
CA PHE A 29 4.26 -6.31 -11.00
C PHE A 29 5.72 -6.64 -11.30
N ALA A 30 6.64 -6.24 -10.43
CA ALA A 30 8.07 -6.42 -10.61
C ALA A 30 8.79 -6.47 -9.24
N ALA A 31 8.30 -7.31 -8.32
CA ALA A 31 8.77 -7.39 -6.94
C ALA A 31 10.30 -7.47 -6.82
N GLU A 32 10.95 -8.29 -7.66
CA GLU A 32 12.42 -8.44 -7.70
C GLU A 32 13.17 -7.15 -8.05
N THR A 33 12.51 -6.23 -8.78
CA THR A 33 13.09 -4.94 -9.16
C THR A 33 12.93 -3.89 -8.07
N LEU A 34 12.05 -4.10 -7.09
CA LEU A 34 11.78 -3.10 -6.05
C LEU A 34 13.03 -2.80 -5.20
N PRO A 35 13.72 -3.77 -4.56
CA PRO A 35 14.84 -3.46 -3.67
C PRO A 35 16.00 -2.69 -4.35
N PRO A 36 16.45 -3.05 -5.57
CA PRO A 36 17.44 -2.26 -6.30
C PRO A 36 16.98 -0.82 -6.57
N VAL A 37 15.70 -0.63 -6.92
CA VAL A 37 15.14 0.72 -7.16
C VAL A 37 15.09 1.54 -5.88
N LEU A 38 14.75 0.95 -4.74
CA LEU A 38 14.77 1.66 -3.45
C LEU A 38 16.17 2.23 -3.16
N GLY A 39 17.21 1.39 -3.33
CA GLY A 39 18.60 1.83 -3.15
C GLY A 39 19.02 2.94 -4.11
N GLU A 40 18.53 2.95 -5.35
CA GLU A 40 18.82 4.00 -6.34
C GLU A 40 18.08 5.31 -6.08
N LEU A 41 16.88 5.25 -5.51
CA LEU A 41 16.13 6.45 -5.12
C LEU A 41 16.79 7.15 -3.93
N ALA A 42 17.47 6.38 -3.06
CA ALA A 42 18.10 6.83 -1.82
C ALA A 42 17.15 7.69 -0.96
N ALA A 43 15.87 7.33 -0.96
CA ALA A 43 14.83 8.04 -0.22
C ALA A 43 14.76 7.49 1.20
N ALA A 44 15.40 8.17 2.16
CA ALA A 44 15.58 7.68 3.53
C ALA A 44 14.28 7.18 4.21
N GLN A 45 13.16 7.88 4.01
CA GLN A 45 11.86 7.47 4.55
C GLN A 45 11.40 6.13 3.94
N LEU A 46 11.56 5.96 2.63
CA LEU A 46 11.15 4.75 1.91
C LEU A 46 12.04 3.55 2.29
N ASP A 47 13.33 3.77 2.50
CA ASP A 47 14.26 2.75 2.98
C ASP A 47 13.96 2.32 4.42
N LEU A 48 13.51 3.27 5.26
CA LEU A 48 13.04 2.96 6.62
C LEU A 48 11.74 2.14 6.57
N ASP A 49 10.78 2.57 5.77
CA ASP A 49 9.50 1.88 5.59
C ASP A 49 9.71 0.45 5.08
N TRP A 50 10.57 0.28 4.06
CA TRP A 50 10.90 -1.05 3.54
C TRP A 50 11.55 -1.95 4.59
N ARG A 51 12.51 -1.43 5.37
CA ARG A 51 13.15 -2.21 6.44
C ARG A 51 12.16 -2.62 7.54
N ARG A 52 11.27 -1.72 7.95
CA ARG A 52 10.22 -2.02 8.93
C ARG A 52 9.26 -3.07 8.42
N PHE A 53 8.76 -2.90 7.20
CA PHE A 53 7.93 -3.90 6.53
C PHE A 53 8.59 -5.27 6.53
N ARG A 54 9.89 -5.35 6.19
CA ARG A 54 10.64 -6.61 6.17
C ARG A 54 10.91 -7.22 7.55
N ALA A 55 10.88 -6.43 8.63
CA ALA A 55 11.11 -6.90 9.99
C ALA A 55 9.82 -7.38 10.70
N GLU A 56 8.68 -6.77 10.39
CA GLU A 56 7.36 -7.14 10.95
C GLU A 56 6.71 -8.33 10.23
N ALA A 57 7.38 -8.82 9.20
CA ALA A 57 6.91 -9.72 8.18
C ALA A 57 7.36 -11.17 8.47
N GLU A 58 6.45 -12.08 8.84
CA GLU A 58 6.79 -13.51 8.95
C GLU A 58 7.13 -14.14 7.58
N THR A 59 6.51 -13.71 6.48
CA THR A 59 7.09 -13.51 5.12
C THR A 59 5.96 -13.10 4.16
N PRO A 60 5.58 -11.81 4.10
CA PRO A 60 4.76 -11.28 3.04
C PRO A 60 5.65 -10.95 1.84
N ASP A 61 5.22 -11.46 0.69
CA ASP A 61 5.67 -11.01 -0.62
C ASP A 61 5.69 -9.47 -0.72
N ALA A 62 6.62 -8.92 -1.49
CA ALA A 62 6.75 -7.48 -1.71
C ALA A 62 5.44 -6.82 -2.17
N ALA A 63 4.54 -7.58 -2.81
CA ALA A 63 3.20 -7.12 -3.18
C ALA A 63 2.37 -6.57 -2.00
N TRP A 64 2.67 -6.95 -0.76
CA TRP A 64 2.03 -6.44 0.45
C TRP A 64 2.58 -5.11 0.94
N PHE A 65 3.78 -4.71 0.49
CA PHE A 65 4.43 -3.49 0.94
C PHE A 65 3.58 -2.23 0.75
N PRO A 66 2.88 -2.03 -0.40
CA PRO A 66 1.96 -0.91 -0.55
C PRO A 66 0.82 -0.90 0.46
N ALA A 67 0.21 -2.06 0.75
CA ALA A 67 -0.87 -2.16 1.74
C ALA A 67 -0.36 -1.89 3.15
N TRP A 68 0.82 -2.42 3.50
CA TRP A 68 1.48 -2.12 4.78
C TRP A 68 1.80 -0.61 4.90
N CYS A 69 2.24 0.04 3.83
CA CYS A 69 2.45 1.49 3.83
C CYS A 69 1.17 2.28 4.21
N LEU A 70 -0.02 1.82 3.82
CA LEU A 70 -1.28 2.45 4.23
C LEU A 70 -1.62 2.23 5.71
N LEU A 71 -1.13 1.15 6.33
CA LEU A 71 -1.27 0.93 7.77
C LEU A 71 -0.38 1.90 8.55
N ALA A 72 0.88 2.01 8.14
CA ALA A 72 1.88 2.88 8.76
C ALA A 72 1.57 4.37 8.53
N HIS A 73 1.12 4.72 7.32
CA HIS A 73 0.90 6.08 6.84
C HIS A 73 -0.48 6.23 6.18
N PRO A 74 -1.59 6.28 6.96
CA PRO A 74 -2.95 6.28 6.40
C PRO A 74 -3.30 7.48 5.51
N GLU A 75 -2.60 8.60 5.67
CA GLU A 75 -2.74 9.79 4.81
C GLU A 75 -2.41 9.52 3.33
N LEU A 76 -1.64 8.46 3.05
CA LEU A 76 -1.33 8.03 1.68
C LEU A 76 -2.57 7.61 0.90
N ALA A 77 -3.62 7.14 1.58
CA ALA A 77 -4.87 6.78 0.94
C ALA A 77 -5.51 7.98 0.23
N SER A 78 -5.51 9.16 0.87
CA SER A 78 -6.03 10.37 0.23
C SER A 78 -5.10 10.88 -0.87
N ALA A 79 -3.78 10.78 -0.67
CA ALA A 79 -2.80 11.24 -1.66
C ALA A 79 -2.84 10.42 -2.96
N LEU A 80 -3.26 9.15 -2.89
CA LEU A 80 -3.29 8.21 -4.02
C LEU A 80 -4.71 7.84 -4.46
N ALA A 81 -5.74 8.52 -3.95
CA ALA A 81 -7.14 8.20 -4.25
C ALA A 81 -7.45 8.27 -5.75
N GLY A 82 -6.83 9.21 -6.47
CA GLY A 82 -7.02 9.37 -7.92
C GLY A 82 -6.39 8.28 -8.79
N GLU A 83 -5.55 7.41 -8.22
CA GLU A 83 -4.87 6.34 -8.96
C GLU A 83 -5.71 5.04 -9.00
N ILE A 84 -6.69 4.89 -8.10
CA ILE A 84 -7.61 3.74 -8.09
C ILE A 84 -8.65 3.91 -9.19
N SER A 85 -8.56 3.08 -10.22
CA SER A 85 -9.50 3.02 -11.34
C SER A 85 -10.10 1.61 -11.47
N PRO A 86 -11.22 1.42 -12.20
CA PRO A 86 -11.78 0.08 -12.42
C PRO A 86 -10.78 -0.93 -12.99
N ALA A 87 -9.84 -0.48 -13.83
CA ALA A 87 -8.78 -1.33 -14.35
C ALA A 87 -7.79 -1.80 -13.26
N VAL A 88 -7.48 -0.91 -12.30
CA VAL A 88 -6.66 -1.25 -11.13
C VAL A 88 -7.39 -2.23 -10.22
N GLU A 89 -8.68 -2.01 -9.97
CA GLU A 89 -9.50 -2.93 -9.17
C GLU A 89 -9.58 -4.33 -9.78
N GLN A 90 -9.70 -4.39 -11.11
CA GLN A 90 -9.70 -5.65 -11.84
C GLN A 90 -8.34 -6.36 -11.77
N ALA A 91 -7.24 -5.63 -11.98
CA ALA A 91 -5.89 -6.19 -11.89
C ALA A 91 -5.55 -6.66 -10.46
N ALA A 92 -6.14 -6.05 -9.45
CA ALA A 92 -5.92 -6.41 -8.06
C ALA A 92 -6.49 -7.79 -7.68
N GLN A 93 -7.47 -8.33 -8.43
CA GLN A 93 -8.15 -9.58 -8.05
C GLN A 93 -7.19 -10.78 -7.95
N ASP A 94 -6.10 -10.78 -8.72
CA ASP A 94 -5.13 -11.88 -8.76
C ASP A 94 -3.90 -11.64 -7.86
N ILE A 95 -3.80 -10.48 -7.20
CA ILE A 95 -2.65 -10.08 -6.38
C ILE A 95 -3.15 -9.69 -4.98
N PRO A 96 -3.12 -10.61 -4.00
CA PRO A 96 -3.70 -10.37 -2.66
C PRO A 96 -3.22 -9.08 -1.99
N GLY A 97 -1.92 -8.75 -2.07
CA GLY A 97 -1.38 -7.51 -1.50
C GLY A 97 -1.88 -6.24 -2.20
N MET A 98 -2.16 -6.31 -3.51
CA MET A 98 -2.78 -5.21 -4.26
C MET A 98 -4.27 -5.09 -3.92
N LEU A 99 -4.97 -6.22 -3.78
CA LEU A 99 -6.37 -6.24 -3.37
C LEU A 99 -6.55 -5.66 -1.97
N ALA A 100 -5.66 -6.02 -1.04
CA ALA A 100 -5.62 -5.47 0.31
C ALA A 100 -5.40 -3.96 0.27
N TYR A 101 -4.50 -3.45 -0.58
CA TYR A 101 -4.29 -2.01 -0.77
C TYR A 101 -5.58 -1.32 -1.23
N VAL A 102 -6.23 -1.83 -2.30
CA VAL A 102 -7.48 -1.26 -2.83
C VAL A 102 -8.57 -1.23 -1.75
N VAL A 103 -8.83 -2.37 -1.10
CA VAL A 103 -9.85 -2.47 -0.05
C VAL A 103 -9.53 -1.53 1.12
N LEU A 104 -8.27 -1.47 1.54
CA LEU A 104 -7.85 -0.60 2.62
C LEU A 104 -8.03 0.88 2.25
N THR A 105 -7.70 1.33 1.04
CA THR A 105 -8.00 2.72 0.63
C THR A 105 -9.49 3.06 0.78
N GLY A 106 -10.38 2.12 0.40
CA GLY A 106 -11.82 2.27 0.57
C GLY A 106 -12.25 2.36 2.03
N ILE A 107 -11.69 1.50 2.90
CA ILE A 107 -11.89 1.56 4.36
C ILE A 107 -11.49 2.94 4.89
N LEU A 108 -10.29 3.41 4.56
CA LEU A 108 -9.73 4.67 5.08
C LEU A 108 -10.52 5.91 4.63
N ALA A 109 -11.15 5.85 3.46
CA ALA A 109 -12.01 6.91 2.97
C ALA A 109 -13.35 6.98 3.73
N VAL A 110 -13.93 5.82 4.10
CA VAL A 110 -15.23 5.78 4.80
C VAL A 110 -15.10 5.86 6.32
N GLU A 111 -13.99 5.43 6.90
CA GLU A 111 -13.72 5.53 8.35
C GLU A 111 -13.83 6.97 8.86
N GLN A 112 -13.38 7.94 8.05
CA GLN A 112 -13.45 9.37 8.39
C GLN A 112 -14.89 9.87 8.56
N ARG A 113 -15.87 9.16 7.98
CA ARG A 113 -17.29 9.50 8.02
C ARG A 113 -18.05 8.75 9.12
N GLY A 114 -17.36 7.92 9.90
CA GLY A 114 -17.94 7.13 10.98
C GLY A 114 -18.43 5.75 10.57
N TYR A 115 -19.16 5.10 11.47
CA TYR A 115 -19.62 3.74 11.30
C TYR A 115 -20.69 3.65 10.19
N SER A 116 -20.49 2.75 9.23
CA SER A 116 -21.44 2.50 8.14
C SER A 116 -21.47 1.01 7.77
N ARG A 117 -22.57 0.56 7.16
CA ARG A 117 -22.66 -0.79 6.60
C ARG A 117 -21.54 -1.07 5.59
N ALA A 118 -21.20 -0.08 4.77
CA ALA A 118 -20.10 -0.17 3.82
C ALA A 118 -18.76 -0.44 4.52
N LEU A 119 -18.48 0.19 5.67
CA LEU A 119 -17.27 -0.07 6.45
C LEU A 119 -17.23 -1.51 6.97
N VAL A 120 -18.37 -2.06 7.42
CA VAL A 120 -18.45 -3.46 7.89
C VAL A 120 -18.15 -4.42 6.75
N GLU A 121 -18.75 -4.21 5.57
CA GLU A 121 -18.53 -5.05 4.38
C GLU A 121 -17.08 -4.99 3.90
N GLN A 122 -16.46 -3.81 3.86
CA GLN A 122 -15.06 -3.66 3.47
C GLN A 122 -14.10 -4.30 4.49
N ARG A 123 -14.36 -4.19 5.80
CA ARG A 123 -13.59 -4.88 6.84
C ARG A 123 -13.71 -6.40 6.73
N ALA A 124 -14.91 -6.91 6.45
CA ALA A 124 -15.12 -8.34 6.20
C ALA A 124 -14.33 -8.80 4.96
N ARG A 125 -14.32 -7.99 3.88
CA ARG A 125 -13.51 -8.26 2.69
C ARG A 125 -12.03 -8.27 3.00
N LEU A 126 -11.51 -7.29 3.76
CA LEU A 126 -10.09 -7.24 4.13
C LEU A 126 -9.68 -8.49 4.94
N ARG A 127 -10.53 -8.90 5.89
CA ARG A 127 -10.34 -10.13 6.67
C ARG A 127 -10.34 -11.39 5.81
N ALA A 128 -11.15 -11.44 4.76
CA ALA A 128 -11.20 -12.57 3.84
C ALA A 128 -9.97 -12.65 2.92
N ILE A 129 -9.29 -11.53 2.65
CA ILE A 129 -8.04 -11.51 1.89
C ILE A 129 -6.91 -12.09 2.74
N ASP A 130 -6.72 -11.55 3.95
CA ASP A 130 -5.75 -12.08 4.90
C ASP A 130 -6.11 -11.72 6.34
N THR A 131 -6.17 -12.73 7.20
CA THR A 131 -6.58 -12.56 8.59
C THR A 131 -5.51 -11.90 9.46
N GLY A 132 -4.23 -12.14 9.18
CA GLY A 132 -3.10 -11.54 9.89
C GLY A 132 -2.99 -10.04 9.61
N PHE A 133 -3.09 -9.66 8.34
CA PHE A 133 -3.10 -8.28 7.88
C PHE A 133 -4.32 -7.52 8.42
N PHE A 134 -5.49 -8.16 8.46
CA PHE A 134 -6.67 -7.57 9.11
C PHE A 134 -6.45 -7.34 10.61
N ALA A 135 -5.80 -8.26 11.31
CA ALA A 135 -5.46 -8.07 12.72
C ALA A 135 -4.46 -6.90 12.91
N ALA A 136 -3.44 -6.79 12.07
CA ALA A 136 -2.50 -5.67 12.07
C ALA A 136 -3.21 -4.33 11.82
N TYR A 137 -4.16 -4.31 10.88
CA TYR A 137 -5.03 -3.16 10.64
C TYR A 137 -5.84 -2.76 11.88
N MET A 138 -6.53 -3.71 12.53
CA MET A 138 -7.30 -3.43 13.74
C MET A 138 -6.40 -2.88 14.87
N GLN A 139 -5.21 -3.46 15.04
CA GLN A 139 -4.24 -3.00 16.03
C GLN A 139 -3.79 -1.55 15.76
N SER A 140 -3.48 -1.21 14.50
CA SER A 140 -3.08 0.15 14.11
C SER A 140 -4.16 1.20 14.41
N ARG A 141 -5.45 0.82 14.36
CA ARG A 141 -6.57 1.71 14.67
C ARG A 141 -6.77 1.87 16.18
N MET A 142 -6.54 0.82 16.97
CA MET A 142 -6.62 0.93 18.43
C MET A 142 -5.57 1.89 19.01
N VAL A 143 -4.34 1.87 18.48
CA VAL A 143 -3.26 2.76 18.93
C VAL A 143 -3.52 4.23 18.60
N ARG A 144 -4.21 4.51 17.48
CA ARG A 144 -4.54 5.87 17.03
C ARG A 144 -5.71 6.52 17.78
N HIS A 145 -6.54 5.75 18.47
CA HIS A 145 -7.68 6.24 19.25
C HIS A 145 -7.36 6.46 20.74
N ARG A 146 -6.08 6.34 21.14
CA ARG A 146 -5.56 6.79 22.44
C ARG A 146 -4.82 8.11 22.27
#